data_AF-X1BYA7-F1
#
_entry.id   AF-X1BYA7-F1
#
_cell.length_a   1.000
_cell.length_b   1.000
_cell.length_c   1.000
_cell.angle_alpha   90.00
_cell.angle_beta   90.00
_cell.angle_gamma   90.00
#
_symmetry.space_group_name_H-M   'P 1'
#
loop_
_entity.id
_entity.type
_entity.pdbx_description
1 polymer ?
#
loop_
_entity_poly.entity_id
_entity_poly.type
_entity_poly.pdbx_seq_one_letter_code
_entity_poly.pdbx_strand_id
1 'polypeptide(L)' 'MVVRTTGYGDALFFMDGKVIKGTWSRTSVADPYFYLDEEGRQIGFNVGSTWISFIPSLED' A
#
# COMPACT_ATOMS: atom_id res chain seq x y z
N MET A 1 2.62 -2.32 21.25
CA MET A 1 1.71 -2.32 20.10
C MET A 1 2.32 -3.21 19.02
N VAL A 2 1.55 -4.13 18.44
CA VAL A 2 2.00 -5.00 17.34
C VAL A 2 1.16 -4.64 16.13
N VAL A 3 1.81 -4.35 15.00
CA VAL A 3 1.14 -4.05 13.73
C VAL A 3 1.21 -5.30 12.86
N ARG A 4 0.06 -5.79 12.38
CA ARG A 4 0.01 -6.91 11.44
C ARG A 4 0.38 -6.41 10.04
N THR A 5 1.34 -7.08 9.41
CA THR A 5 1.90 -6.69 8.10
C THR A 5 1.50 -7.61 6.96
N THR A 6 0.65 -8.62 7.22
CA THR A 6 0.01 -9.51 6.25
C THR A 6 -1.50 -9.25 6.23
N GLY A 7 -2.18 -9.65 5.16
CA GLY A 7 -3.60 -9.39 4.95
C GLY A 7 -3.83 -8.54 3.71
N TYR A 8 -4.90 -7.76 3.74
CA TYR A 8 -5.26 -6.82 2.70
C TYR A 8 -5.90 -5.59 3.33
N GLY A 9 -5.92 -4.47 2.62
CA GLY A 9 -6.60 -3.26 3.07
C GLY A 9 -6.41 -2.10 2.11
N ASP A 10 -7.04 -0.98 2.44
CA ASP A 10 -6.93 0.24 1.65
C ASP A 10 -5.54 0.87 1.79
N ALA A 11 -5.13 1.57 0.74
CA ALA A 11 -3.85 2.26 0.66
C ALA A 11 -3.98 3.59 -0.08
N LEU A 12 -3.14 4.54 0.32
CA LEU A 12 -2.92 5.79 -0.39
C LEU A 12 -1.47 5.82 -0.87
N PHE A 13 -1.27 6.08 -2.16
CA PHE A 13 0.05 6.17 -2.77
C PHE A 13 0.35 7.63 -3.11
N PHE A 14 1.42 8.17 -2.52
CA PHE A 14 1.83 9.57 -2.67
C PHE A 14 3.08 9.66 -3.54
N MET A 15 2.92 10.03 -4.81
CA MET A 15 3.99 10.15 -5.80
C MET A 15 3.65 11.22 -6.83
N ASP A 16 4.66 11.85 -7.43
CA ASP A 16 4.49 12.88 -8.49
C ASP A 16 3.54 14.03 -8.10
N GLY A 17 3.48 14.38 -6.82
CA GLY A 17 2.57 15.41 -6.30
C GLY A 17 1.08 15.01 -6.34
N LYS A 18 0.77 13.74 -6.54
CA LYS A 18 -0.59 13.18 -6.60
C LYS A 18 -0.81 12.15 -5.51
N VAL A 19 -2.09 11.93 -5.21
CA VAL A 19 -2.55 10.81 -4.37
C VAL A 19 -3.32 9.84 -5.26
N ILE A 20 -2.90 8.59 -5.26
CA ILE A 20 -3.61 7.49 -5.93
C ILE A 20 -4.23 6.64 -4.82
N LYS A 21 -5.53 6.37 -4.93
CA LYS A 21 -6.24 5.45 -4.05
C LYS A 21 -6.10 4.02 -4.57
N GLY A 22 -6.11 3.07 -3.66
CA GLY A 22 -6.06 1.68 -4.02
C GLY A 22 -5.97 0.77 -2.82
N THR A 23 -5.36 -0.40 -3.01
CA THR A 23 -5.27 -1.44 -2.00
C THR A 23 -3.86 -2.01 -1.91
N TRP A 24 -3.54 -2.54 -0.73
CA TRP A 24 -2.40 -3.41 -0.53
C TRP A 24 -2.87 -4.83 -0.19
N SER A 25 -2.08 -5.83 -0.54
CA SER A 25 -2.25 -7.18 -0.01
C SER A 25 -0.92 -7.92 0.12
N ARG A 26 -0.88 -8.86 1.07
CA ARG A 26 0.27 -9.74 1.33
C ARG A 26 -0.18 -10.99 2.06
N THR A 27 -0.07 -12.14 1.43
CA THR A 27 -0.58 -13.42 1.98
C THR A 27 0.20 -13.87 3.20
N SER A 28 1.53 -13.96 3.10
CA SER A 28 2.42 -14.36 4.19
C SER A 28 3.63 -13.45 4.32
N VAL A 29 4.40 -13.62 5.40
CA VAL A 29 5.65 -12.87 5.64
C VAL A 29 6.76 -13.21 4.63
N ALA A 30 6.64 -14.31 3.89
CA ALA A 30 7.57 -14.66 2.82
C ALA A 30 7.17 -14.06 1.46
N ASP A 31 5.92 -13.63 1.33
CA ASP A 31 5.37 -13.11 0.07
C ASP A 31 5.67 -11.61 -0.08
N PRO A 32 5.76 -11.11 -1.32
CA PRO A 32 5.82 -9.68 -1.58
C PRO A 32 4.50 -8.99 -1.27
N TYR A 33 4.55 -7.67 -1.12
CA TYR A 33 3.35 -6.84 -1.18
C TYR A 33 2.87 -6.68 -2.61
N PHE A 34 1.55 -6.74 -2.80
CA PHE A 34 0.88 -6.30 -4.01
C PHE A 34 0.19 -4.97 -3.74
N TYR A 35 0.40 -4.01 -4.62
CA TYR A 35 -0.19 -2.68 -4.56
C TYR A 35 -0.96 -2.44 -5.84
N LEU A 36 -2.27 -2.25 -5.73
CA LEU A 36 -3.15 -2.05 -6.87
C LEU A 36 -3.89 -0.73 -6.72
N ASP A 37 -4.16 -0.04 -7.83
CA ASP A 37 -5.09 1.10 -7.87
C ASP A 37 -6.55 0.64 -7.82
N GLU A 38 -7.49 1.60 -7.80
CA GLU A 38 -8.94 1.32 -7.79
C GLU A 38 -9.44 0.58 -9.05
N GLU A 39 -8.67 0.59 -10.14
CA GLU A 39 -8.97 -0.14 -11.38
C GLU A 39 -8.35 -1.56 -11.39
N GLY A 40 -7.66 -1.96 -10.30
CA GLY A 40 -6.99 -3.24 -10.17
C GLY A 40 -5.65 -3.33 -10.91
N ARG A 41 -5.09 -2.20 -11.37
CA ARG A 41 -3.79 -2.14 -12.03
C ARG A 41 -2.69 -2.02 -11.00
N GLN A 42 -1.55 -2.66 -11.25
CA GLN A 42 -0.41 -2.59 -10.36
C GLN A 42 0.17 -1.17 -10.29
N ILE A 43 0.44 -0.70 -9.07
CA ILE A 43 1.10 0.59 -8.83
C ILE A 43 2.55 0.52 -9.33
N GLY A 44 2.88 1.39 -10.28
CA GLY A 44 4.25 1.65 -10.70
C GLY A 44 4.90 2.69 -9.77
N PHE A 45 5.88 2.28 -8.98
CA PHE A 45 6.64 3.20 -8.13
C PHE A 45 7.74 3.90 -8.92
N ASN A 46 7.98 5.17 -8.58
CA ASN A 46 9.13 5.91 -9.09
C ASN A 46 10.45 5.28 -8.62
N VAL A 47 11.51 5.44 -9.42
CA VAL A 47 12.86 5.00 -9.04
C VAL A 47 13.32 5.79 -7.81
N GLY A 48 13.74 5.08 -6.76
CA GLY A 48 14.25 5.67 -5.54
C GLY A 48 13.74 4.95 -4.29
N SER A 49 13.81 5.64 -3.15
CA SER A 49 13.33 5.09 -1.88
C SER A 49 11.81 5.18 -1.78
N THR A 50 11.18 4.06 -1.44
CA THR A 50 9.76 3.99 -1.08
C THR A 50 9.62 3.90 0.43
N TRP A 51 8.73 4.71 1.01
CA TRP A 51 8.40 4.66 2.43
C TRP A 51 7.00 4.08 2.61
N ILE A 52 6.84 3.15 3.55
CA ILE A 52 5.56 2.50 3.86
C ILE A 52 5.21 2.82 5.31
N SER A 53 4.00 3.33 5.54
CA SER A 53 3.43 3.56 6.86
C SER A 53 2.13 2.77 7.00
N PHE A 54 2.00 2.05 8.11
CA PHE A 54 0.75 1.40 8.50
C PHE A 54 0.06 2.25 9.56
N ILE A 55 -1.20 2.59 9.31
CA ILE A 55 -2.05 3.35 10.24
C ILE A 55 -3.32 2.55 10.57
N PRO A 56 -3.97 2.79 11.72
CA PRO A 56 -5.15 2.01 12.14
C PRO A 56 -6.36 2.12 11.21
N SER A 57 -6.62 3.32 10.67
CA SER A 57 -7.69 3.62 9.71
C SER A 57 -7.28 4.79 8.81
N LEU A 58 -7.88 4.86 7.61
CA LEU A 58 -7.82 6.04 6.73
C LEU A 58 -8.88 7.09 7.07
N GLU A 59 -9.84 6.74 7.93
CA GLU A 59 -10.87 7.63 8.44
C GLU A 59 -10.38 8.38 9.68
N ASP A 60 -10.94 9.58 9.91
CA ASP A 60 -10.67 10.44 11.07
C ASP A 60 -11.20 9.87 12.39
#